data_AF-C1BMN6-F1
#
_entry.id   AF-C1BMN6-F1
#
_cell.length_a   1.000
_cell.length_b   1.000
_cell.length_c   1.000
_cell.angle_alpha   90.00
_cell.angle_beta   90.00
_cell.angle_gamma   90.00
#
_symmetry.space_group_name_H-M   'P 1'
#
loop_
_entity.id
_entity.type
_entity.pdbx_description
1 polymer ?
#
loop_
_entity_poly.entity_id
_entity_poly.type
_entity_poly.pdbx_seq_one_letter_code
_entity_poly.pdbx_strand_id
1 'polypeptide(L)'
;MAYAALSKMDALLDEIIFKELRQCSKTPYLALFGGLTLAYLGGRFAFNLANGIRIHFLSKFTSVDLKKRFGSWAIVTGCTSGIGRSLSLELGAKGLNLILIARNPTYLEELSQLLESTYGIQTLVIVADFRDTRIYDDIREKISPLKKNLGILFNNVGMTDTNLNYFAQCPESTIKDIINTNVVSVALMSRIALEFMEARSNGLIVNVSSIAGLYPVPLSSVYSGTKAFVNHFSRNILHEYRSKGITIQNLTPMGVRTNMTKDLISEDDKMLGPITPYSDVYARSVMRTLTKTRETTGYWRHSLTKWIFDLFPISFIVCATLHHIKKIKGAKEIKLD
;
A
#
# COMPACT_ATOMS: atom_id res chain seq x y z
N MET A 1 -43.22 5.25 -15.20
CA MET A 1 -43.40 5.86 -13.86
C MET A 1 -42.21 6.70 -13.41
N ALA A 2 -40.95 6.23 -13.47
CA ALA A 2 -39.78 7.02 -13.06
C ALA A 2 -39.56 8.32 -13.87
N TYR A 3 -39.79 8.30 -15.18
CA TYR A 3 -39.62 9.48 -16.05
C TYR A 3 -40.59 10.63 -15.72
N ALA A 4 -41.86 10.31 -15.44
CA ALA A 4 -42.86 11.32 -15.05
C ALA A 4 -42.59 11.91 -13.65
N ALA A 5 -41.95 11.15 -12.77
CA ALA A 5 -41.53 11.64 -11.46
C ALA A 5 -40.32 12.59 -11.58
N LEU A 6 -39.33 12.25 -12.42
CA LEU A 6 -38.19 13.12 -12.74
C LEU A 6 -38.64 14.43 -13.39
N SER A 7 -39.54 14.38 -14.38
CA SER A 7 -40.02 15.61 -15.04
C SER A 7 -40.82 16.53 -14.11
N LYS A 8 -41.60 15.97 -13.18
CA LYS A 8 -42.28 16.76 -12.15
C LYS A 8 -41.31 17.38 -11.16
N MET A 9 -40.25 16.66 -10.80
CA MET A 9 -39.21 17.15 -9.90
C MET A 9 -38.40 18.28 -10.56
N ASP A 10 -38.04 18.15 -11.84
CA ASP A 10 -37.36 19.19 -12.61
C ASP A 10 -38.20 20.47 -12.69
N ALA A 11 -39.50 20.35 -13.01
CA ALA A 11 -40.40 21.51 -13.05
C ALA A 11 -40.50 22.21 -11.69
N LEU A 12 -40.55 21.43 -10.59
CA LEU A 12 -40.62 21.96 -9.23
C LEU A 12 -39.31 22.66 -8.81
N LEU A 13 -38.16 22.10 -9.19
CA LEU A 13 -36.84 22.69 -8.97
C LEU A 13 -36.70 24.01 -9.74
N ASP A 14 -37.20 24.06 -10.98
CA ASP A 14 -37.16 25.27 -11.80
C ASP A 14 -38.04 26.39 -11.24
N GLU A 15 -39.25 26.06 -10.78
CA GLU A 15 -40.20 27.04 -10.28
C GLU A 15 -39.82 27.59 -8.90
N ILE A 16 -39.28 26.75 -8.00
CA ILE A 16 -38.99 27.14 -6.61
C ILE A 16 -37.55 27.62 -6.45
N ILE A 17 -36.57 26.88 -6.97
CA ILE A 17 -35.15 27.12 -6.67
C ILE A 17 -34.53 28.00 -7.74
N PHE A 18 -34.66 27.64 -9.01
CA PHE A 18 -33.98 28.38 -10.07
C PHE A 18 -34.61 29.74 -10.37
N LYS A 19 -35.91 29.93 -10.13
CA LYS A 19 -36.58 31.25 -10.24
C LYS A 19 -36.06 32.25 -9.21
N GLU A 20 -36.03 31.87 -7.93
CA GLU A 20 -35.46 32.67 -6.82
C GLU A 20 -33.97 32.94 -7.04
N LEU A 21 -33.19 31.93 -7.45
CA LEU A 21 -31.78 32.09 -7.76
C LEU A 21 -31.52 33.03 -8.94
N ARG A 22 -32.40 33.11 -9.94
CA ARG A 22 -32.29 34.06 -11.07
C ARG A 22 -32.62 35.50 -10.68
N GLN A 23 -33.45 35.70 -9.66
CA GLN A 23 -33.83 37.03 -9.15
C GLN A 23 -32.84 37.58 -8.11
N CYS A 24 -31.94 36.74 -7.59
CA CYS A 24 -30.93 37.14 -6.62
C CYS A 24 -29.83 38.01 -7.28
N SER A 25 -29.49 39.16 -6.70
CA SER A 25 -28.37 39.99 -7.21
C SER A 25 -27.00 39.29 -7.17
N LYS A 26 -26.91 38.14 -6.49
CA LYS A 26 -25.69 37.34 -6.34
C LYS A 26 -25.53 36.23 -7.38
N THR A 27 -26.49 36.01 -8.29
CA THR A 27 -26.43 34.93 -9.30
C THR A 27 -25.11 34.90 -10.10
N PRO A 28 -24.53 36.04 -10.54
CA PRO A 28 -23.26 36.03 -11.27
C PRO A 28 -22.10 35.48 -10.44
N TYR A 29 -22.07 35.80 -9.14
CA TYR A 29 -21.03 35.31 -8.23
C TYR A 29 -21.20 33.81 -7.94
N LEU A 30 -22.44 33.34 -7.77
CA LEU A 30 -22.74 31.91 -7.61
C LEU A 30 -22.40 31.11 -8.88
N ALA A 31 -22.70 31.66 -10.06
CA ALA A 31 -22.34 31.06 -11.34
C ALA A 31 -20.82 31.00 -11.53
N LEU A 32 -20.10 32.09 -11.19
CA LEU A 32 -18.64 32.11 -11.22
C LEU A 32 -18.04 31.09 -10.25
N PHE A 33 -18.53 31.03 -9.01
CA PHE A 33 -18.07 30.05 -8.01
C PHE A 33 -18.35 28.61 -8.45
N GLY A 34 -19.53 28.33 -8.99
CA GLY A 34 -19.89 27.04 -9.56
C GLY A 34 -18.99 26.66 -10.74
N GLY A 35 -18.74 27.60 -11.67
CA GLY A 35 -17.83 27.41 -12.79
C GLY A 35 -16.39 27.12 -12.36
N LEU A 36 -15.85 27.89 -11.41
CA LEU A 36 -14.52 27.66 -10.84
C LEU A 36 -14.42 26.31 -10.12
N THR A 37 -15.47 25.91 -9.40
CA THR A 37 -15.55 24.61 -8.72
C THR A 37 -15.54 23.46 -9.72
N LEU A 38 -16.36 23.54 -10.78
CA LEU A 38 -16.39 22.53 -11.85
C LEU A 38 -15.06 22.46 -12.60
N ALA A 39 -14.44 23.61 -12.89
CA ALA A 39 -13.12 23.66 -13.52
C ALA A 39 -12.05 23.01 -12.63
N TYR A 40 -12.06 23.28 -11.32
CA TYR A 40 -11.16 22.65 -10.37
C TYR A 40 -11.37 21.13 -10.29
N LEU A 41 -12.62 20.67 -10.15
CA LEU A 41 -12.96 19.25 -10.10
C LEU A 41 -12.59 18.52 -11.41
N GLY A 42 -12.90 19.12 -12.55
CA GLY A 42 -12.55 18.60 -13.89
C GLY A 42 -11.04 18.55 -14.11
N GLY A 43 -10.32 19.60 -13.72
CA GLY A 43 -8.85 19.63 -13.79
C GLY A 43 -8.21 18.58 -12.89
N ARG A 44 -8.70 18.42 -11.65
CA ARG A 44 -8.24 17.38 -10.71
C ARG A 44 -8.52 15.97 -11.25
N PHE A 45 -9.68 15.76 -11.84
CA PHE A 45 -10.04 14.50 -12.50
C PHE A 45 -9.07 14.18 -13.65
N ALA A 46 -8.87 15.13 -14.57
CA ALA A 46 -7.99 14.95 -15.73
C ALA A 46 -6.54 14.68 -15.29
N PHE A 47 -6.04 15.43 -14.30
CA PHE A 47 -4.71 15.24 -13.74
C PHE A 47 -4.53 13.85 -13.11
N ASN A 48 -5.49 13.39 -12.32
CA ASN A 48 -5.44 12.07 -11.69
C ASN A 48 -5.51 10.95 -12.73
N LEU A 49 -6.37 11.07 -13.75
CA LEU A 49 -6.47 10.12 -14.85
C LEU A 49 -5.15 10.04 -15.63
N ALA A 50 -4.60 11.20 -16.03
CA ALA A 50 -3.32 11.26 -16.73
C ALA A 50 -2.18 10.65 -15.91
N ASN A 51 -2.13 10.92 -14.59
CA ASN A 51 -1.16 10.30 -13.70
C ASN A 51 -1.35 8.79 -13.57
N GLY A 52 -2.59 8.30 -13.48
CA GLY A 52 -2.88 6.87 -13.47
C GLY A 52 -2.37 6.18 -14.73
N ILE A 53 -2.66 6.77 -15.90
CA ILE A 53 -2.16 6.29 -17.21
C ILE A 53 -0.62 6.28 -17.22
N ARG A 54 0.00 7.39 -16.80
CA ARG A 54 1.46 7.53 -16.75
C ARG A 54 2.12 6.47 -15.86
N ILE A 55 1.61 6.28 -14.65
CA ILE A 55 2.20 5.40 -13.63
C ILE A 55 2.01 3.92 -13.96
N HIS A 56 0.84 3.52 -14.45
CA HIS A 56 0.51 2.10 -14.61
C HIS A 56 0.67 1.58 -16.04
N PHE A 57 0.55 2.43 -17.06
CA PHE A 57 0.56 2.01 -18.47
C PHE A 57 1.76 2.52 -19.23
N LEU A 58 2.17 3.78 -19.04
CA LEU A 58 3.33 4.34 -19.75
C LEU A 58 4.67 4.03 -19.07
N SER A 59 4.65 3.70 -17.77
CA SER A 59 5.86 3.35 -17.02
C SER A 59 6.61 2.15 -17.59
N LYS A 60 5.92 1.24 -18.28
CA LYS A 60 6.53 0.09 -18.97
C LYS A 60 7.57 0.48 -20.02
N PHE A 61 7.47 1.69 -20.57
CA PHE A 61 8.40 2.21 -21.58
C PHE A 61 9.61 2.93 -20.98
N THR A 62 9.65 3.12 -19.66
CA THR A 62 10.75 3.82 -18.99
C THR A 62 11.30 2.94 -17.87
N SER A 63 12.02 1.87 -18.22
CA SER A 63 12.69 1.03 -17.24
C SER A 63 13.90 1.76 -16.64
N VAL A 64 14.13 1.52 -15.36
CA VAL A 64 15.31 2.00 -14.64
C VAL A 64 16.11 0.78 -14.25
N ASP A 65 17.40 0.75 -14.59
CA ASP A 65 18.32 -0.23 -14.05
C ASP A 65 18.53 0.06 -12.56
N LEU A 66 17.84 -0.72 -11.72
CA LEU A 66 17.83 -0.55 -10.27
C LEU A 66 19.21 -0.80 -9.66
N LYS A 67 19.96 -1.78 -10.20
CA LYS A 67 21.29 -2.15 -9.74
C LYS A 67 22.26 -1.00 -9.98
N LYS A 68 22.28 -0.47 -11.21
CA LYS A 68 23.12 0.68 -11.58
C LYS A 68 22.70 1.95 -10.84
N ARG A 69 21.39 2.15 -10.62
CA ARG A 69 20.88 3.37 -10.00
C ARG A 69 21.11 3.43 -8.50
N PHE A 70 20.87 2.35 -7.75
CA PHE A 70 20.83 2.40 -6.28
C PHE A 70 21.94 1.61 -5.60
N GLY A 71 22.40 0.52 -6.21
CA GLY A 71 23.37 -0.42 -5.62
C GLY A 71 23.02 -1.86 -5.96
N SER A 72 23.97 -2.78 -5.76
CA SER A 72 23.81 -4.19 -6.14
C SER A 72 23.03 -5.03 -5.15
N TRP A 73 22.79 -4.55 -3.92
CA TRP A 73 22.08 -5.29 -2.88
C TRP A 73 20.74 -4.66 -2.52
N ALA A 74 19.72 -5.51 -2.32
CA ALA A 74 18.41 -5.13 -1.83
C ALA A 74 18.00 -5.98 -0.62
N ILE A 75 17.39 -5.36 0.40
CA ILE A 75 16.76 -6.05 1.53
C ILE A 75 15.29 -6.28 1.21
N VAL A 76 14.80 -7.50 1.49
CA VAL A 76 13.36 -7.80 1.48
C VAL A 76 12.97 -8.46 2.81
N THR A 77 12.17 -7.74 3.60
CA THR A 77 11.63 -8.28 4.86
C THR A 77 10.34 -9.07 4.60
N GLY A 78 10.12 -10.17 5.31
CA GLY A 78 8.95 -11.04 5.10
C GLY A 78 8.95 -11.70 3.71
N CYS A 79 10.11 -12.15 3.24
CA CYS A 79 10.32 -12.60 1.86
C CYS A 79 9.93 -14.06 1.58
N THR A 80 9.53 -14.84 2.58
CA THR A 80 9.26 -16.29 2.41
C THR A 80 7.89 -16.62 1.82
N SER A 81 6.98 -15.65 1.71
CA SER A 81 5.67 -15.86 1.10
C SER A 81 5.09 -14.58 0.49
N GLY A 82 3.99 -14.73 -0.26
CA GLY A 82 3.17 -13.62 -0.75
C GLY A 82 3.96 -12.57 -1.54
N ILE A 83 3.66 -11.29 -1.26
CA ILE A 83 4.26 -10.14 -1.97
C ILE A 83 5.79 -10.14 -1.82
N GLY A 84 6.32 -10.37 -0.62
CA GLY A 84 7.76 -10.38 -0.38
C GLY A 84 8.51 -11.44 -1.19
N ARG A 85 7.94 -12.64 -1.29
CA ARG A 85 8.50 -13.71 -2.13
C ARG A 85 8.53 -13.32 -3.60
N SER A 86 7.41 -12.82 -4.12
CA SER A 86 7.30 -12.41 -5.50
C SER A 86 8.21 -11.22 -5.84
N LEU A 87 8.36 -10.25 -4.93
CA LEU A 87 9.31 -9.14 -5.07
C LEU A 87 10.75 -9.64 -5.09
N SER A 88 11.09 -10.65 -4.28
CA SER A 88 12.43 -11.24 -4.28
C SER A 88 12.77 -11.87 -5.63
N LEU A 89 11.83 -12.62 -6.22
CA LEU A 89 11.99 -13.18 -7.56
C LEU A 89 12.17 -12.09 -8.64
N GLU A 90 11.33 -11.05 -8.60
CA GLU A 90 11.41 -9.95 -9.57
C GLU A 90 12.71 -9.12 -9.45
N LEU A 91 13.24 -8.95 -8.23
CA LEU A 91 14.54 -8.30 -8.00
C LEU A 91 15.71 -9.18 -8.43
N GLY A 92 15.65 -10.49 -8.16
CA GLY A 92 16.66 -11.44 -8.61
C GLY A 92 16.73 -11.55 -10.13
N ALA A 93 15.58 -11.57 -10.81
CA ALA A 93 15.50 -11.50 -12.27
C ALA A 93 16.09 -10.20 -12.87
N LYS A 94 16.25 -9.14 -12.06
CA LYS A 94 16.94 -7.90 -12.42
C LYS A 94 18.42 -7.88 -12.03
N GLY A 95 18.95 -8.98 -11.53
CA GLY A 95 20.37 -9.16 -11.20
C GLY A 95 20.82 -8.49 -9.91
N LEU A 96 19.90 -8.12 -9.01
CA LEU A 96 20.24 -7.65 -7.67
C LEU A 96 20.52 -8.83 -6.73
N ASN A 97 21.56 -8.70 -5.92
CA ASN A 97 21.79 -9.56 -4.78
C ASN A 97 20.78 -9.26 -3.67
N LEU A 98 20.41 -10.26 -2.87
CA LEU A 98 19.30 -10.12 -1.91
C LEU A 98 19.70 -10.45 -0.47
N ILE A 99 19.35 -9.56 0.44
CA ILE A 99 19.34 -9.82 1.88
C ILE A 99 17.90 -10.24 2.22
N LEU A 100 17.73 -11.51 2.54
CA LEU A 100 16.45 -12.17 2.78
C LEU A 100 16.21 -12.26 4.29
N ILE A 101 15.18 -11.56 4.80
CA ILE A 101 14.90 -11.51 6.24
C ILE A 101 13.50 -12.04 6.53
N ALA A 102 13.42 -13.17 7.23
CA ALA A 102 12.16 -13.76 7.66
C ALA A 102 12.39 -14.72 8.85
N ARG A 103 11.30 -15.34 9.33
CA ARG A 103 11.31 -16.16 10.55
C ARG A 103 11.60 -17.64 10.33
N ASN A 104 11.27 -18.14 9.14
CA ASN A 104 11.37 -19.56 8.84
C ASN A 104 12.70 -19.80 8.10
N PRO A 105 13.68 -20.48 8.72
CA PRO A 105 15.00 -20.73 8.11
C PRO A 105 14.89 -21.60 6.86
N THR A 106 14.09 -22.66 6.89
CA THR A 106 13.90 -23.58 5.76
C THR A 106 13.41 -22.85 4.51
N TYR A 107 12.37 -22.02 4.64
CA TYR A 107 11.85 -21.26 3.49
C TYR A 107 12.81 -20.17 3.01
N LEU A 108 13.67 -19.65 3.90
CA LEU A 108 14.71 -18.71 3.50
C LEU A 108 15.79 -19.39 2.67
N GLU A 109 16.25 -20.57 3.10
CA GLU A 109 17.23 -21.38 2.41
C GLU A 109 16.72 -21.84 1.05
N GLU A 110 15.48 -22.34 0.96
CA GLU A 110 14.84 -22.71 -0.30
C GLU A 110 14.77 -21.53 -1.28
N LEU A 111 14.35 -20.35 -0.79
CA LEU A 111 14.27 -19.15 -1.61
C LEU A 111 15.66 -18.68 -2.06
N SER A 112 16.64 -18.72 -1.16
CA SER A 112 18.05 -18.39 -1.43
C SER A 112 18.59 -19.28 -2.55
N GLN A 113 18.53 -20.60 -2.40
CA GLN A 113 18.99 -21.56 -3.40
C GLN A 113 18.30 -21.37 -4.75
N LEU A 114 16.98 -21.15 -4.75
CA LEU A 114 16.24 -20.86 -5.97
C LEU A 114 16.75 -19.61 -6.67
N LEU A 115 16.97 -18.52 -5.93
CA LEU A 115 17.43 -17.24 -6.49
C LEU A 115 18.84 -17.34 -7.05
N GLU A 116 19.75 -17.99 -6.32
CA GLU A 116 21.14 -18.17 -6.74
C GLU A 116 21.25 -19.07 -7.98
N SER A 117 20.54 -20.21 -7.98
CA SER A 117 20.54 -21.14 -9.12
C SER A 117 19.84 -20.59 -10.37
N THR A 118 18.74 -19.85 -10.21
CA THR A 118 17.95 -19.35 -11.34
C THR A 118 18.56 -18.10 -11.96
N TYR A 119 19.11 -17.19 -11.14
CA TYR A 119 19.52 -15.86 -11.59
C TYR A 119 21.02 -15.58 -11.44
N GLY A 120 21.79 -16.48 -10.82
CA GLY A 120 23.24 -16.30 -10.62
C GLY A 120 23.58 -15.12 -9.70
N ILE A 121 22.65 -14.69 -8.85
CA ILE A 121 22.86 -13.62 -7.86
C ILE A 121 23.44 -14.20 -6.56
N GLN A 122 23.88 -13.33 -5.65
CA GLN A 122 24.24 -13.71 -4.29
C GLN A 122 23.07 -13.44 -3.33
N THR A 123 22.95 -14.25 -2.29
CA THR A 123 22.00 -14.01 -1.20
C THR A 123 22.68 -13.97 0.17
N LEU A 124 22.11 -13.20 1.09
CA LEU A 124 22.43 -13.20 2.52
C LEU A 124 21.14 -13.52 3.28
N VAL A 125 21.12 -14.66 3.96
CA VAL A 125 19.97 -15.09 4.75
C VAL A 125 20.11 -14.58 6.19
N ILE A 126 19.08 -13.93 6.71
CA ILE A 126 18.99 -13.52 8.12
C ILE A 126 17.67 -14.02 8.71
N VAL A 127 17.77 -14.94 9.65
CA VAL A 127 16.61 -15.44 10.39
C VAL A 127 16.27 -14.47 11.51
N ALA A 128 15.09 -13.84 11.43
CA ALA A 128 14.66 -12.87 12.43
C ALA A 128 13.13 -12.79 12.56
N ASP A 129 12.66 -12.67 13.80
CA ASP A 129 11.25 -12.48 14.14
C ASP A 129 10.94 -11.04 14.54
N PHE A 130 10.27 -10.32 13.64
CA PHE A 130 9.91 -8.92 13.83
C PHE A 130 8.89 -8.64 14.95
N ARG A 131 8.40 -9.68 15.64
CA ARG A 131 7.71 -9.54 16.93
C ARG A 131 8.65 -9.17 18.07
N ASP A 132 9.92 -9.56 17.97
CA ASP A 132 10.97 -9.27 18.95
C ASP A 132 11.71 -7.98 18.57
N THR A 133 11.86 -7.06 19.52
CA THR A 133 12.52 -5.77 19.31
C THR A 133 14.04 -5.82 19.50
N ARG A 134 14.60 -6.96 19.91
CA ARG A 134 16.05 -7.12 20.20
C ARG A 134 16.88 -7.53 18.99
N ILE A 135 16.23 -7.87 17.87
CA ILE A 135 16.89 -8.45 16.67
C ILE A 135 17.68 -7.43 15.83
N TYR A 136 17.41 -6.13 15.99
CA TYR A 136 17.87 -5.13 15.02
C TYR A 136 19.37 -4.86 15.06
N ASP A 137 20.03 -5.08 16.19
CA ASP A 137 21.48 -4.92 16.30
C ASP A 137 22.22 -6.05 15.57
N ASP A 138 21.76 -7.30 15.74
CA ASP A 138 22.25 -8.46 14.98
C ASP A 138 22.02 -8.29 13.47
N ILE A 139 20.84 -7.82 13.07
CA ILE A 139 20.55 -7.50 11.66
C ILE A 139 21.54 -6.44 11.13
N ARG A 140 21.77 -5.37 11.88
CA ARG A 140 22.70 -4.30 11.49
C ARG A 140 24.12 -4.83 11.32
N GLU A 141 24.59 -5.65 12.25
CA GLU A 141 25.92 -6.25 12.21
C GLU A 141 26.10 -7.12 10.95
N LYS A 142 25.14 -8.01 10.67
CA LYS A 142 25.16 -8.89 9.49
C LYS A 142 25.14 -8.15 8.16
N ILE A 143 24.46 -7.00 8.08
CA ILE A 143 24.34 -6.19 6.86
C ILE A 143 25.55 -5.24 6.68
N SER A 144 26.26 -4.89 7.75
CA SER A 144 27.34 -3.91 7.74
C SER A 144 28.45 -4.17 6.70
N PRO A 145 28.88 -5.42 6.41
CA PRO A 145 29.83 -5.70 5.33
C PRO A 145 29.37 -5.23 3.94
N LEU A 146 28.05 -5.13 3.72
CA LEU A 146 27.42 -4.77 2.46
C LEU A 146 27.07 -3.27 2.33
N LYS A 147 27.40 -2.46 3.35
CA LYS A 147 26.99 -1.03 3.45
C LYS A 147 27.28 -0.17 2.21
N LYS A 148 28.39 -0.44 1.49
CA LYS A 148 28.75 0.30 0.26
C LYS A 148 27.82 0.01 -0.93
N ASN A 149 27.16 -1.14 -0.92
CA ASN A 149 26.38 -1.66 -2.04
C ASN A 149 24.88 -1.79 -1.75
N LEU A 150 24.45 -1.57 -0.50
CA LEU A 150 23.03 -1.62 -0.13
C LEU A 150 22.26 -0.46 -0.74
N GLY A 151 21.50 -0.74 -1.79
CA GLY A 151 20.76 0.25 -2.57
C GLY A 151 19.28 0.32 -2.28
N ILE A 152 18.65 -0.79 -1.88
CA ILE A 152 17.19 -0.88 -1.81
C ILE A 152 16.74 -1.57 -0.52
N LEU A 153 15.70 -1.05 0.10
CA LEU A 153 14.98 -1.70 1.20
C LEU A 153 13.50 -1.83 0.84
N PHE A 154 12.98 -3.05 0.88
CA PHE A 154 11.55 -3.34 0.91
C PHE A 154 11.13 -3.71 2.34
N ASN A 155 10.51 -2.76 3.02
CA ASN A 155 9.79 -3.01 4.26
C ASN A 155 8.43 -3.64 3.92
N ASN A 156 8.44 -4.95 3.73
CA ASN A 156 7.28 -5.73 3.31
C ASN A 156 6.70 -6.60 4.44
N VAL A 157 7.48 -6.94 5.47
CA VAL A 157 6.98 -7.75 6.59
C VAL A 157 5.73 -7.11 7.20
N GLY A 158 4.75 -7.93 7.52
CA GLY A 158 3.53 -7.48 8.17
C GLY A 158 2.71 -8.64 8.70
N MET A 159 1.78 -8.33 9.60
CA MET A 159 0.75 -9.24 10.08
C MET A 159 -0.54 -8.50 10.45
N THR A 160 -1.64 -9.24 10.52
CA THR A 160 -2.96 -8.78 10.97
C THR A 160 -3.57 -9.82 11.91
N ASP A 161 -4.51 -9.41 12.75
CA ASP A 161 -5.43 -10.33 13.41
C ASP A 161 -6.49 -10.78 12.40
N THR A 162 -6.65 -12.09 12.22
CA THR A 162 -7.62 -12.70 11.30
C THR A 162 -8.95 -13.00 11.97
N ASN A 163 -9.05 -12.91 13.30
CA ASN A 163 -10.29 -13.24 14.02
C ASN A 163 -11.37 -12.15 13.88
N LEU A 164 -10.99 -10.91 13.52
CA LEU A 164 -11.89 -9.78 13.33
C LEU A 164 -12.86 -9.59 14.52
N ASN A 165 -12.32 -9.63 15.74
CA ASN A 165 -13.08 -9.43 16.96
C ASN A 165 -13.15 -7.94 17.33
N TYR A 166 -14.04 -7.61 18.27
CA TYR A 166 -14.05 -6.28 18.85
C TYR A 166 -12.70 -5.98 19.53
N PHE A 167 -12.25 -4.73 19.50
CA PHE A 167 -10.91 -4.35 19.96
C PHE A 167 -10.63 -4.82 21.41
N ALA A 168 -11.59 -4.67 22.32
CA ALA A 168 -11.45 -5.09 23.70
C ALA A 168 -11.28 -6.62 23.89
N GLN A 169 -11.58 -7.42 22.86
CA GLN A 169 -11.41 -8.88 22.86
C GLN A 169 -10.09 -9.32 22.22
N CYS A 170 -9.33 -8.39 21.63
CA CYS A 170 -8.03 -8.70 21.03
C CYS A 170 -7.00 -8.95 22.15
N PRO A 171 -6.30 -10.09 22.16
CA PRO A 171 -5.27 -10.37 23.16
C PRO A 171 -4.16 -9.32 23.13
N GLU A 172 -3.69 -8.88 24.30
CA GLU A 172 -2.63 -7.88 24.40
C GLU A 172 -1.36 -8.29 23.64
N SER A 173 -1.00 -9.58 23.67
CA SER A 173 0.12 -10.13 22.91
C SER A 173 -0.05 -9.94 21.41
N THR A 174 -1.25 -10.17 20.87
CA THR A 174 -1.57 -9.94 19.45
C THR A 174 -1.44 -8.46 19.08
N ILE A 175 -1.88 -7.55 19.95
CA ILE A 175 -1.73 -6.10 19.74
C ILE A 175 -0.24 -5.75 19.65
N LYS A 176 0.58 -6.20 20.61
CA LYS A 176 2.03 -5.98 20.64
C LYS A 176 2.72 -6.57 19.42
N ASP A 177 2.38 -7.80 19.04
CA ASP A 177 2.95 -8.48 17.88
C ASP A 177 2.68 -7.72 16.58
N ILE A 178 1.46 -7.24 16.37
CA ILE A 178 1.08 -6.44 15.19
C ILE A 178 1.84 -5.11 15.17
N ILE A 179 1.92 -4.41 16.31
CA ILE A 179 2.65 -3.14 16.40
C ILE A 179 4.14 -3.35 16.14
N ASN A 180 4.78 -4.32 16.80
CA ASN A 180 6.20 -4.61 16.60
C ASN A 180 6.49 -4.98 15.13
N THR A 181 5.67 -5.85 14.57
CA THR A 181 5.86 -6.34 13.20
C THR A 181 5.57 -5.29 12.13
N ASN A 182 4.57 -4.41 12.31
CA ASN A 182 4.15 -3.48 11.26
C ASN A 182 4.71 -2.05 11.43
N VAL A 183 4.98 -1.61 12.66
CA VAL A 183 5.40 -0.24 13.01
C VAL A 183 6.87 -0.22 13.39
N VAL A 184 7.28 -1.02 14.37
CA VAL A 184 8.66 -0.98 14.87
C VAL A 184 9.63 -1.45 13.79
N SER A 185 9.27 -2.50 13.04
CA SER A 185 10.06 -3.00 11.92
C SER A 185 10.31 -1.95 10.84
N VAL A 186 9.28 -1.23 10.37
CA VAL A 186 9.43 -0.24 9.31
C VAL A 186 10.33 0.90 9.76
N ALA A 187 10.20 1.33 11.02
CA ALA A 187 10.99 2.42 11.56
C ALA A 187 12.47 2.02 11.72
N LEU A 188 12.73 0.88 12.36
CA LEU A 188 14.10 0.45 12.67
C LEU A 188 14.86 -0.08 11.45
N MET A 189 14.19 -0.81 10.54
CA MET A 189 14.83 -1.22 9.28
C MET A 189 15.09 -0.01 8.37
N SER A 190 14.19 0.97 8.32
CA SER A 190 14.45 2.22 7.60
C SER A 190 15.65 2.95 8.20
N ARG A 191 15.75 3.06 9.53
CA ARG A 191 16.90 3.66 10.22
C ARG A 191 18.22 2.98 9.82
N ILE A 192 18.28 1.65 9.88
CA ILE A 192 19.46 0.87 9.48
C ILE A 192 19.81 1.12 8.01
N ALA A 193 18.84 1.10 7.10
CA ALA A 193 19.11 1.33 5.68
C ALA A 193 19.57 2.78 5.41
N LEU A 194 18.96 3.77 6.07
CA LEU A 194 19.29 5.18 5.91
C LEU A 194 20.73 5.48 6.36
N GLU A 195 21.22 4.85 7.44
CA GLU A 195 22.63 4.96 7.87
C GLU A 195 23.61 4.63 6.73
N PHE A 196 23.28 3.63 5.90
CA PHE A 196 24.13 3.21 4.79
C PHE A 196 23.87 3.97 3.48
N MET A 197 22.62 4.35 3.22
CA MET A 197 22.21 5.06 1.99
C MET A 197 22.61 6.54 2.03
N GLU A 198 22.53 7.18 3.20
CA GLU A 198 22.87 8.60 3.37
C GLU A 198 24.34 8.87 3.07
N ALA A 199 25.24 7.98 3.53
CA ALA A 199 26.67 8.06 3.24
C ALA A 199 26.99 8.05 1.72
N ARG A 200 26.07 7.54 0.89
CA ARG A 200 26.20 7.49 -0.57
C ARG A 200 25.30 8.50 -1.29
N SER A 201 24.52 9.29 -0.53
CA SER A 201 23.47 10.18 -1.04
C SER A 201 22.56 9.52 -2.07
N ASN A 202 22.27 8.24 -1.87
CA ASN A 202 21.56 7.43 -2.86
C ASN A 202 20.94 6.18 -2.23
N GLY A 203 19.68 5.92 -2.53
CA GLY A 203 18.97 4.75 -2.06
C GLY A 203 17.49 4.76 -2.39
N LEU A 204 16.85 3.61 -2.28
CA LEU A 204 15.41 3.44 -2.43
C LEU A 204 14.83 2.68 -1.24
N ILE A 205 13.91 3.32 -0.50
CA ILE A 205 13.11 2.66 0.53
C ILE A 205 11.68 2.53 0.02
N VAL A 206 11.15 1.31 0.04
CA VAL A 206 9.77 0.99 -0.31
C VAL A 206 9.07 0.43 0.91
N ASN A 207 8.07 1.16 1.39
CA ASN A 207 7.28 0.76 2.56
C ASN A 207 5.94 0.20 2.11
N VAL A 208 5.65 -1.06 2.48
CA VAL A 208 4.40 -1.73 2.13
C VAL A 208 3.36 -1.47 3.22
N SER A 209 2.53 -0.48 2.97
CA SER A 209 1.36 -0.15 3.78
C SER A 209 0.14 -0.98 3.34
N SER A 210 -1.06 -0.39 3.35
CA SER A 210 -2.32 -0.95 2.89
C SER A 210 -3.35 0.16 2.65
N ILE A 211 -4.35 -0.11 1.83
CA ILE A 211 -5.58 0.68 1.73
C ILE A 211 -6.27 0.84 3.10
N ALA A 212 -6.10 -0.15 4.00
CA ALA A 212 -6.60 -0.10 5.38
C ALA A 212 -5.95 1.01 6.22
N GLY A 213 -4.82 1.57 5.77
CA GLY A 213 -4.20 2.75 6.40
C GLY A 213 -4.73 4.08 5.87
N LEU A 214 -5.66 4.07 4.91
CA LEU A 214 -6.25 5.26 4.31
C LEU A 214 -7.71 5.46 4.72
N TYR A 215 -8.41 4.37 5.05
CA TYR A 215 -9.79 4.41 5.50
C TYR A 215 -9.93 3.57 6.79
N PRO A 216 -10.85 3.92 7.69
CA PRO A 216 -11.12 3.10 8.87
C PRO A 216 -11.61 1.70 8.48
N VAL A 217 -11.02 0.67 9.09
CA VAL A 217 -11.44 -0.72 8.93
C VAL A 217 -11.84 -1.28 10.30
N PRO A 218 -13.13 -1.20 10.66
CA PRO A 218 -13.62 -1.75 11.93
C PRO A 218 -13.26 -3.23 12.10
N LEU A 219 -13.07 -3.68 13.35
CA LEU A 219 -12.65 -5.05 13.70
C LEU A 219 -11.23 -5.43 13.25
N SER A 220 -10.53 -4.51 12.57
CA SER A 220 -9.12 -4.61 12.21
C SER A 220 -8.36 -3.35 12.69
N SER A 221 -8.78 -2.80 13.84
CA SER A 221 -8.38 -1.47 14.32
C SER A 221 -6.86 -1.31 14.48
N VAL A 222 -6.20 -2.29 15.10
CA VAL A 222 -4.74 -2.26 15.30
C VAL A 222 -4.03 -2.30 13.95
N TYR A 223 -4.40 -3.22 13.07
CA TYR A 223 -3.80 -3.32 11.73
C TYR A 223 -3.99 -2.04 10.92
N SER A 224 -5.23 -1.54 10.81
CA SER A 224 -5.56 -0.27 10.13
C SER A 224 -4.73 0.90 10.69
N GLY A 225 -4.63 1.01 12.02
CA GLY A 225 -3.80 2.00 12.70
C GLY A 225 -2.31 1.88 12.37
N THR A 226 -1.75 0.66 12.36
CA THR A 226 -0.35 0.46 11.97
C THR A 226 -0.09 0.85 10.52
N LYS A 227 -1.02 0.58 9.60
CA LYS A 227 -0.87 0.96 8.18
C LYS A 227 -1.05 2.47 7.98
N ALA A 228 -1.88 3.13 8.79
CA ALA A 228 -1.94 4.59 8.83
C ALA A 228 -0.61 5.20 9.31
N PHE A 229 0.03 4.60 10.32
CA PHE A 229 1.39 4.97 10.73
C PHE A 229 2.36 4.85 9.56
N VAL A 230 2.42 3.69 8.87
CA VAL A 230 3.34 3.49 7.72
C VAL A 230 3.13 4.55 6.64
N ASN A 231 1.87 4.90 6.33
CA ASN A 231 1.55 5.94 5.35
C ASN A 231 2.09 7.32 5.77
N HIS A 232 1.90 7.71 7.03
CA HIS A 232 2.35 9.00 7.50
C HIS A 232 3.88 9.05 7.68
N PHE A 233 4.46 8.01 8.31
CA PHE A 233 5.89 7.82 8.45
C PHE A 233 6.62 7.95 7.11
N SER A 234 6.17 7.22 6.08
CA SER A 234 6.78 7.26 4.74
C SER A 234 6.78 8.65 4.11
N ARG A 235 5.71 9.43 4.31
CA ARG A 235 5.62 10.81 3.79
C ARG A 235 6.59 11.75 4.51
N ASN A 236 6.75 11.58 5.82
CA ASN A 236 7.65 12.40 6.64
C ASN A 236 9.11 12.14 6.25
N ILE A 237 9.56 10.88 6.31
CA ILE A 237 10.96 10.55 5.97
C ILE A 237 11.28 10.87 4.50
N LEU A 238 10.30 10.81 3.61
CA LEU A 238 10.50 11.26 2.23
C LEU A 238 10.92 12.73 2.18
N HIS A 239 10.27 13.61 2.94
CA HIS A 239 10.58 15.04 2.93
C HIS A 239 11.89 15.34 3.63
N GLU A 240 12.22 14.58 4.68
CA GLU A 240 13.50 14.69 5.41
C GLU A 240 14.71 14.27 4.55
N TYR A 241 14.58 13.23 3.74
CA TYR A 241 15.71 12.62 3.03
C TYR A 241 15.76 12.90 1.53
N ARG A 242 14.78 13.61 0.96
CA ARG A 242 14.75 13.95 -0.47
C ARG A 242 15.98 14.76 -0.92
N SER A 243 16.41 15.73 -0.11
CA SER A 243 17.60 16.54 -0.40
C SER A 243 18.90 15.75 -0.29
N LYS A 244 18.88 14.61 0.42
CA LYS A 244 19.99 13.67 0.57
C LYS A 244 20.05 12.62 -0.55
N GLY A 245 19.28 12.79 -1.63
CA GLY A 245 19.28 11.89 -2.80
C GLY A 245 18.58 10.55 -2.57
N ILE A 246 17.89 10.36 -1.44
CA ILE A 246 17.19 9.11 -1.12
C ILE A 246 15.76 9.18 -1.63
N THR A 247 15.35 8.13 -2.36
CA THR A 247 13.98 7.95 -2.84
C THR A 247 13.19 7.12 -1.84
N ILE A 248 12.00 7.58 -1.47
CA ILE A 248 11.10 6.84 -0.60
C ILE A 248 9.75 6.70 -1.29
N GLN A 249 9.23 5.47 -1.35
CA GLN A 249 7.96 5.14 -1.96
C GLN A 249 7.07 4.37 -0.98
N ASN A 250 5.84 4.83 -0.82
CA ASN A 250 4.80 4.16 -0.05
C ASN A 250 3.90 3.35 -0.99
N LEU A 251 3.72 2.06 -0.68
CA LEU A 251 2.79 1.18 -1.38
C LEU A 251 1.53 0.98 -0.54
N THR A 252 0.36 1.24 -1.09
CA THR A 252 -0.93 1.02 -0.41
C THR A 252 -1.76 -0.06 -1.13
N PRO A 253 -1.33 -1.34 -1.07
CA PRO A 253 -2.09 -2.44 -1.68
C PRO A 253 -3.50 -2.56 -1.10
N MET A 254 -4.42 -3.01 -1.96
CA MET A 254 -5.66 -3.66 -1.53
C MET A 254 -5.42 -5.18 -1.43
N GLY A 255 -6.47 -6.00 -1.51
CA GLY A 255 -6.34 -7.45 -1.47
C GLY A 255 -5.34 -7.98 -2.51
N VAL A 256 -4.39 -8.81 -2.08
CA VAL A 256 -3.47 -9.57 -2.95
C VAL A 256 -3.52 -11.01 -2.47
N ARG A 257 -3.68 -11.98 -3.36
CA ARG A 257 -3.78 -13.40 -2.98
C ARG A 257 -2.48 -13.86 -2.34
N THR A 258 -2.49 -14.00 -1.02
CA THR A 258 -1.36 -14.41 -0.18
C THR A 258 -1.85 -15.23 1.00
N ASN A 259 -0.93 -15.91 1.70
CA ASN A 259 -1.26 -16.64 2.92
C ASN A 259 -1.88 -15.76 4.02
N MET A 260 -1.56 -14.45 4.05
CA MET A 260 -2.12 -13.51 5.04
C MET A 260 -3.60 -13.20 4.79
N THR A 261 -4.02 -13.17 3.53
CA THR A 261 -5.38 -12.75 3.15
C THR A 261 -6.29 -13.91 2.78
N LYS A 262 -5.79 -15.15 2.82
CA LYS A 262 -6.51 -16.35 2.34
C LYS A 262 -7.87 -16.54 3.01
N ASP A 263 -7.97 -16.20 4.30
CA ASP A 263 -9.20 -16.37 5.10
C ASP A 263 -10.12 -15.13 5.00
N LEU A 264 -9.62 -14.04 4.41
CA LEU A 264 -10.32 -12.77 4.26
C LEU A 264 -10.85 -12.55 2.84
N ILE A 265 -10.28 -13.26 1.85
CA ILE A 265 -10.64 -13.13 0.43
C ILE A 265 -10.96 -14.53 -0.07
N SER A 266 -12.25 -14.84 -0.23
CA SER A 266 -12.64 -16.12 -0.80
C SER A 266 -12.28 -16.18 -2.29
N GLU A 267 -11.94 -17.37 -2.78
CA GLU A 267 -11.59 -17.54 -4.20
C GLU A 267 -12.76 -17.18 -5.12
N ASP A 268 -13.98 -17.44 -4.67
CA ASP A 268 -15.26 -17.16 -5.34
C ASP A 268 -15.82 -15.75 -5.06
N ASP A 269 -15.06 -14.85 -4.43
CA ASP A 269 -15.53 -13.48 -4.19
C ASP A 269 -15.69 -12.73 -5.52
N LYS A 270 -16.93 -12.68 -6.03
CA LYS A 270 -17.27 -11.97 -7.27
C LYS A 270 -17.02 -10.45 -7.19
N MET A 271 -16.97 -9.89 -5.99
CA MET A 271 -16.76 -8.46 -5.76
C MET A 271 -15.27 -8.13 -5.67
N LEU A 272 -14.52 -8.86 -4.83
CA LEU A 272 -13.10 -8.59 -4.59
C LEU A 272 -12.17 -9.35 -5.55
N GLY A 273 -12.59 -10.47 -6.11
CA GLY A 273 -11.81 -11.31 -7.02
C GLY A 273 -11.22 -10.56 -8.22
N PRO A 274 -12.01 -9.77 -8.98
CA PRO A 274 -11.51 -9.02 -10.13
C PRO A 274 -10.44 -7.98 -9.76
N ILE A 275 -10.41 -7.49 -8.52
CA ILE A 275 -9.44 -6.49 -8.09
C ILE A 275 -8.26 -7.10 -7.32
N THR A 276 -8.29 -8.40 -6.99
CA THR A 276 -7.30 -9.09 -6.17
C THR A 276 -6.34 -9.93 -7.03
N PRO A 277 -5.16 -9.40 -7.41
CA PRO A 277 -4.18 -10.15 -8.20
C PRO A 277 -3.47 -11.23 -7.37
N TYR A 278 -2.87 -12.20 -8.07
CA TYR A 278 -1.82 -13.04 -7.48
C TYR A 278 -0.57 -12.19 -7.15
N SER A 279 0.22 -12.65 -6.17
CA SER A 279 1.36 -11.86 -5.67
C SER A 279 2.45 -11.62 -6.71
N ASP A 280 2.65 -12.52 -7.66
CA ASP A 280 3.58 -12.37 -8.79
C ASP A 280 3.12 -11.27 -9.77
N VAL A 281 1.83 -11.27 -10.13
CA VAL A 281 1.22 -10.21 -10.95
C VAL A 281 1.33 -8.86 -10.25
N TYR A 282 1.06 -8.83 -8.93
CA TYR A 282 1.21 -7.62 -8.12
C TYR A 282 2.65 -7.13 -8.08
N ALA A 283 3.62 -8.00 -7.76
CA ALA A 283 5.04 -7.64 -7.67
C ALA A 283 5.57 -7.11 -9.01
N ARG A 284 5.25 -7.77 -10.13
CA ARG A 284 5.62 -7.31 -11.47
C ARG A 284 5.06 -5.93 -11.79
N SER A 285 3.83 -5.65 -11.34
CA SER A 285 3.22 -4.32 -11.44
C SER A 285 3.95 -3.29 -10.57
N VAL A 286 4.26 -3.63 -9.31
CA VAL A 286 5.03 -2.78 -8.40
C VAL A 286 6.37 -2.38 -9.02
N MET A 287 7.12 -3.33 -9.60
CA MET A 287 8.42 -3.07 -10.22
C MET A 287 8.36 -1.99 -11.31
N ARG A 288 7.24 -1.88 -12.03
CA ARG A 288 7.03 -0.83 -13.06
C ARG A 288 6.79 0.55 -12.46
N THR A 289 6.24 0.61 -11.26
CA THR A 289 5.92 1.88 -10.58
C THR A 289 7.09 2.45 -9.77
N LEU A 290 8.12 1.64 -9.49
CA LEU A 290 9.28 2.08 -8.70
C LEU A 290 9.90 3.35 -9.28
N THR A 291 10.20 4.31 -8.41
CA THR A 291 10.80 5.62 -8.76
C THR A 291 9.94 6.56 -9.63
N LYS A 292 8.73 6.14 -10.06
CA LYS A 292 7.85 6.95 -10.93
C LYS A 292 6.85 7.82 -10.15
N THR A 293 6.66 7.49 -8.89
CA THR A 293 5.75 8.15 -7.95
C THR A 293 6.23 7.88 -6.52
N ARG A 294 5.84 8.72 -5.58
CA ARG A 294 6.11 8.54 -4.14
C ARG A 294 5.06 7.68 -3.47
N GLU A 295 3.86 7.65 -4.02
CA GLU A 295 2.75 6.88 -3.47
C GLU A 295 2.02 6.18 -4.61
N THR A 296 1.68 4.91 -4.41
CA THR A 296 0.91 4.12 -5.37
C THR A 296 0.31 2.90 -4.67
N THR A 297 -0.79 2.39 -5.20
CA THR A 297 -1.33 1.10 -4.76
C THR A 297 -0.52 -0.08 -5.30
N GLY A 298 0.41 0.17 -6.23
CA GLY A 298 1.22 -0.83 -6.91
C GLY A 298 0.51 -1.55 -8.07
N TYR A 299 -0.82 -1.44 -8.18
CA TYR A 299 -1.62 -2.15 -9.18
C TYR A 299 -2.78 -1.31 -9.70
N TRP A 300 -2.96 -1.26 -11.02
CA TRP A 300 -3.88 -0.28 -11.63
C TRP A 300 -5.35 -0.47 -11.20
N ARG A 301 -5.80 -1.72 -10.98
CA ARG A 301 -7.17 -1.98 -10.49
C ARG A 301 -7.35 -1.46 -9.07
N HIS A 302 -6.34 -1.62 -8.21
CA HIS A 302 -6.37 -1.02 -6.88
C HIS A 302 -6.42 0.51 -6.94
N SER A 303 -5.66 1.14 -7.84
CA SER A 303 -5.70 2.61 -8.02
C SER A 303 -7.06 3.09 -8.50
N LEU A 304 -7.69 2.38 -9.44
CA LEU A 304 -9.06 2.67 -9.90
C LEU A 304 -10.06 2.53 -8.75
N THR A 305 -10.02 1.43 -8.00
CA THR A 305 -10.91 1.20 -6.86
C THR A 305 -10.72 2.23 -5.77
N LYS A 306 -9.47 2.58 -5.42
CA LYS A 306 -9.17 3.66 -4.48
C LYS A 306 -9.79 4.97 -4.96
N TRP A 307 -9.63 5.30 -6.24
CA TRP A 307 -10.18 6.53 -6.77
C TRP A 307 -11.71 6.55 -6.71
N ILE A 308 -12.37 5.42 -6.95
CA ILE A 308 -13.82 5.26 -6.72
C ILE A 308 -14.15 5.46 -5.24
N PHE A 309 -13.39 4.89 -4.31
CA PHE A 309 -13.61 5.07 -2.87
C PHE A 309 -13.51 6.53 -2.44
N ASP A 310 -12.57 7.28 -3.02
CA ASP A 310 -12.40 8.72 -2.77
C ASP A 310 -13.60 9.58 -3.23
N LEU A 311 -14.54 9.03 -4.03
CA LEU A 311 -15.76 9.74 -4.44
C LEU A 311 -16.87 9.67 -3.38
N PHE A 312 -16.79 8.75 -2.42
CA PHE A 312 -17.82 8.53 -1.42
C PHE A 312 -17.41 9.10 -0.06
N PRO A 313 -18.38 9.52 0.77
CA PRO A 313 -18.13 9.83 2.16
C PRO A 313 -17.51 8.64 2.90
N ILE A 314 -16.63 8.90 3.87
CA ILE A 314 -15.96 7.86 4.67
C ILE A 314 -16.98 6.92 5.35
N SER A 315 -18.11 7.47 5.82
CA SER A 315 -19.18 6.68 6.45
C SER A 315 -19.74 5.59 5.52
N PHE A 316 -19.84 5.86 4.21
CA PHE A 316 -20.28 4.89 3.22
C PHE A 316 -19.26 3.74 3.09
N ILE A 317 -17.97 4.06 3.00
CA ILE A 317 -16.88 3.08 2.91
C ILE A 317 -16.83 2.20 4.16
N VAL A 318 -17.00 2.79 5.35
CA VAL A 318 -17.07 2.06 6.62
C VAL A 318 -18.27 1.12 6.66
N CYS A 319 -19.46 1.58 6.25
CA CYS A 319 -20.66 0.75 6.20
C CYS A 319 -20.50 -0.44 5.24
N ALA A 320 -19.97 -0.20 4.04
CA ALA A 320 -19.71 -1.26 3.06
C ALA A 320 -18.69 -2.29 3.57
N THR A 321 -17.64 -1.82 4.26
CA THR A 321 -16.60 -2.67 4.85
C THR A 321 -17.15 -3.53 5.98
N LEU A 322 -17.95 -2.95 6.88
CA LEU A 322 -18.64 -3.69 7.95
C LEU A 322 -19.59 -4.75 7.39
N HIS A 323 -20.37 -4.41 6.36
CA HIS A 323 -21.25 -5.36 5.69
C HIS A 323 -20.46 -6.56 5.13
N HIS A 324 -19.32 -6.29 4.49
CA HIS A 324 -18.45 -7.34 3.98
C HIS A 324 -17.86 -8.22 5.10
N ILE A 325 -17.36 -7.63 6.19
CA ILE A 325 -16.84 -8.39 7.34
C ILE A 325 -17.93 -9.27 7.97
N LYS A 326 -19.16 -8.78 8.09
CA LYS A 326 -20.31 -9.59 8.56
C LYS A 326 -20.59 -10.79 7.68
N LYS A 327 -20.40 -10.66 6.37
CA LYS A 327 -20.54 -11.76 5.41
C LYS A 327 -19.47 -12.82 5.64
N ILE A 328 -18.23 -12.40 5.93
CA ILE A 328 -17.09 -13.31 6.23
C ILE A 328 -17.31 -14.06 7.55
N LYS A 329 -17.63 -13.36 8.65
CA LYS A 329 -17.82 -14.00 9.98
C LYS A 329 -19.10 -14.84 10.09
N GLY A 330 -19.99 -14.78 9.09
CA GLY A 330 -21.37 -15.23 9.23
C GLY A 330 -22.16 -14.24 10.09
N ALA A 331 -23.36 -13.87 9.64
CA ALA A 331 -24.15 -12.73 10.17
C ALA A 331 -24.54 -12.78 11.68
N LYS A 332 -24.09 -13.76 12.46
CA LYS A 332 -24.54 -14.04 13.83
C LYS A 332 -23.80 -13.30 14.94
N GLU A 333 -22.61 -12.72 14.71
CA GLU A 333 -21.76 -12.23 15.82
C GLU A 333 -21.58 -10.69 15.92
N ILE A 334 -22.04 -9.90 14.94
CA ILE A 334 -21.78 -8.45 14.92
C ILE A 334 -23.11 -7.67 14.90
N LYS A 335 -23.61 -7.29 16.08
CA LYS A 335 -24.65 -6.26 16.24
C LYS A 335 -24.00 -4.88 16.16
N LEU A 336 -24.52 -4.00 15.29
CA LEU A 336 -24.18 -2.58 15.29
C LEU A 336 -25.35 -1.89 15.99
N ASP A 337 -25.05 -1.11 17.04
CA ASP A 337 -26.01 -0.16 17.61
C ASP A 337 -26.07 1.11 16.75
#